data_AF-A0A923UYK9-F1
#
_entry.id   AF-A0A923UYK9-F1
#
_cell.length_a   1.000
_cell.length_b   1.000
_cell.length_c   1.000
_cell.angle_alpha   90.00
_cell.angle_beta   90.00
_cell.angle_gamma   90.00
#
_symmetry.space_group_name_H-M   'P 1'
#
loop_
_entity.id
_entity.type
_entity.pdbx_description
1 polymer ?
#
loop_
_entity_poly.entity_id
_entity_poly.type
_entity_poly.pdbx_seq_one_letter_code
_entity_poly.pdbx_strand_id
1 'polypeptide(L)' 'PRRHKTIETTEIMLQMVASGRGVAALPGWLVAEYVGKVQLGTVRLGQSGIAKQIFLGMRDSDVAIDYLQAFIAIARHSDW' A
#
# COMPACT_ATOMS: atom_id res chain seq x y z
N PRO A 1 15.25 15.38 0.96
CA PRO A 1 15.49 14.70 2.26
C PRO A 1 16.95 14.24 2.35
N ARG A 2 17.68 14.61 3.41
CA ARG A 2 19.16 14.49 3.44
C ARG A 2 19.69 13.07 3.70
N ARG A 3 18.86 12.15 4.19
CA ARG A 3 19.24 10.75 4.45
C ARG A 3 18.03 9.85 4.18
N HIS A 4 18.22 8.84 3.34
CA HIS A 4 17.23 7.79 3.07
C HIS A 4 17.78 6.47 3.58
N LYS A 5 16.93 5.65 4.19
CA LYS A 5 17.25 4.28 4.57
C LYS A 5 16.31 3.35 3.82
N THR A 6 16.85 2.55 2.91
CA THR A 6 16.09 1.51 2.22
C THR A 6 15.80 0.39 3.22
N ILE A 7 14.53 0.04 3.36
CA ILE A 7 14.06 -1.12 4.11
C ILE A 7 13.10 -1.86 3.20
N GLU A 8 13.36 -3.14 2.96
CA GLU A 8 12.61 -3.94 1.99
C GLU A 8 11.30 -4.48 2.57
N THR A 9 11.24 -4.66 3.89
CA THR A 9 10.04 -5.16 4.56
C THR A 9 9.25 -4.02 5.19
N THR A 10 7.97 -3.89 4.81
CA THR A 10 7.02 -2.92 5.38
C THR A 10 6.97 -3.00 6.90
N GLU A 11 6.92 -4.19 7.48
CA GLU A 11 6.83 -4.38 8.94
C GLU A 11 8.03 -3.76 9.66
N ILE A 12 9.25 -4.04 9.21
CA ILE A 12 10.47 -3.45 9.80
C ILE A 12 10.47 -1.93 9.62
N MET A 13 10.01 -1.44 8.47
CA MET A 13 9.87 0.00 8.21
C MET A 13 8.91 0.65 9.22
N LEU A 14 7.76 0.02 9.49
CA LEU A 14 6.79 0.50 10.47
C LEU A 14 7.34 0.47 11.90
N GLN A 15 8.07 -0.59 12.29
CA GLN A 15 8.72 -0.67 13.60
C GLN A 15 9.76 0.45 13.79
N MET A 16 10.52 0.78 12.74
CA MET A 16 11.47 1.90 12.78
C MET A 16 10.76 3.25 12.96
N VAL A 17 9.63 3.46 12.28
CA VAL A 17 8.82 4.68 12.44
C VAL A 17 8.23 4.76 13.86
N ALA A 18 7.63 3.67 14.36
CA ALA A 18 7.10 3.58 15.71
C ALA A 18 8.18 3.83 16.78
N SER A 19 9.42 3.43 16.50
CA SER A 19 10.59 3.70 17.37
C SER A 19 11.16 5.12 17.24
N GLY A 20 10.50 6.02 16.49
CA GLY A 20 10.97 7.40 16.26
C GLY A 20 12.21 7.51 15.38
N ARG A 21 12.55 6.46 14.61
CA ARG A 21 13.78 6.37 13.80
C ARG A 21 13.59 6.79 12.35
N GLY A 22 12.50 7.49 12.03
CA GLY A 22 12.22 8.01 10.70
C GLY A 22 10.74 8.25 10.46
N VAL A 23 10.43 8.57 9.20
CA VAL A 23 9.06 8.70 8.67
C VAL A 23 8.97 7.90 7.38
N ALA A 24 7.77 7.42 7.05
CA ALA A 24 7.51 6.68 5.82
C ALA A 24 6.24 7.22 5.13
N ALA A 25 6.25 7.21 3.80
CA ALA A 25 5.07 7.50 2.98
C ALA A 25 4.54 6.17 2.45
N LEU A 26 3.33 5.79 2.86
CA LEU A 26 2.68 4.53 2.52
C LEU A 26 1.23 4.79 2.08
N PRO A 27 0.60 3.88 1.32
CA PRO A 27 -0.82 3.95 1.06
C PRO A 27 -1.62 3.97 2.36
N GLY A 28 -2.67 4.80 2.43
CA GLY A 28 -3.47 4.96 3.65
C GLY A 28 -4.11 3.67 4.14
N TRP A 29 -4.61 2.85 3.22
CA TRP A 29 -5.18 1.52 3.51
C TRP A 29 -4.17 0.61 4.20
N LEU A 30 -2.91 0.61 3.73
CA LEU A 30 -1.85 -0.23 4.30
C LEU A 30 -1.55 0.20 5.74
N VAL A 31 -1.52 1.50 6.03
CA VAL A 31 -1.27 1.96 7.40
C VAL A 31 -2.44 1.62 8.31
N ALA A 32 -3.69 1.73 7.83
CA ALA A 32 -4.89 1.43 8.61
C ALA A 32 -4.89 0.01 9.18
N GLU A 33 -4.34 -0.97 8.47
CA GLU A 33 -4.19 -2.36 8.94
C GLU A 33 -3.23 -2.52 10.14
N TYR A 34 -2.38 -1.52 10.40
CA TYR A 34 -1.31 -1.56 11.41
C TYR A 34 -1.48 -0.57 12.56
N VAL A 35 -2.38 0.43 12.46
CA VAL A 35 -2.60 1.43 13.53
C VAL A 35 -2.94 0.79 14.89
N GLY A 36 -3.57 -0.39 14.90
CA GLY A 36 -3.87 -1.15 16.13
C GLY A 36 -2.74 -2.08 16.61
N LYS A 37 -1.72 -2.33 15.80
CA LYS A 37 -0.62 -3.27 16.09
C LYS A 37 0.66 -2.56 16.54
N VAL A 38 0.85 -1.32 16.07
CA VAL A 38 2.03 -0.49 16.35
C VAL A 38 1.59 0.94 16.59
N GLN A 39 2.25 1.59 17.55
CA GLN A 39 1.97 2.99 17.89
C GLN A 39 2.48 3.91 16.77
N LEU A 40 1.59 4.31 15.87
CA LEU A 40 1.90 5.15 14.71
C LEU A 40 1.00 6.39 14.69
N GLY A 41 1.62 7.55 14.47
CA GLY A 41 0.91 8.76 14.05
C GLY A 41 0.78 8.79 12.53
N THR A 42 -0.37 9.20 12.00
CA THR A 42 -0.61 9.29 10.55
C THR A 42 -0.99 10.71 10.15
N VAL A 43 -0.51 11.13 8.98
CA VAL A 43 -0.84 12.44 8.38
C VAL A 43 -1.04 12.28 6.88
N ARG A 44 -1.86 13.15 6.29
CA ARG A 44 -2.04 13.19 4.83
C ARG A 44 -0.88 13.93 4.17
N LEU A 45 -0.51 13.50 2.97
CA LEU A 45 0.47 14.21 2.14
C LEU A 45 -0.21 15.41 1.48
N GLY A 46 0.01 16.60 2.04
CA GLY A 46 -0.64 17.84 1.59
C GLY A 46 -2.09 17.96 2.07
N GLN A 47 -2.72 19.10 1.76
CA GLN A 47 -4.07 19.43 2.25
C GLN A 47 -5.16 18.49 1.73
N SER A 48 -5.02 18.01 0.49
CA SER A 48 -5.95 17.08 -0.16
C SER A 48 -5.56 15.61 -0.01
N GLY A 49 -4.33 15.31 0.42
CA GLY A 49 -3.76 13.97 0.24
C GLY A 49 -3.34 13.70 -1.21
N ILE A 50 -2.72 12.53 -1.42
CA ILE A 50 -2.33 12.03 -2.74
C ILE A 50 -3.04 10.69 -2.94
N ALA A 51 -3.98 10.64 -3.88
CA ALA A 51 -4.62 9.40 -4.29
C ALA A 51 -3.72 8.64 -5.28
N LYS A 52 -3.58 7.33 -5.08
CA LYS A 52 -2.83 6.44 -5.98
C LYS A 52 -3.72 5.25 -6.35
N GLN A 53 -3.65 4.85 -7.61
CA GLN A 53 -4.35 3.69 -8.14
C GLN A 53 -3.35 2.56 -8.38
N ILE A 54 -3.76 1.33 -8.08
CA ILE A 54 -3.02 0.12 -8.45
C ILE A 54 -3.67 -0.40 -9.72
N PHE A 55 -2.89 -0.51 -10.78
CA PHE A 55 -3.34 -1.05 -12.06
C PHE A 55 -2.97 -2.52 -12.16
N LEU A 56 -3.87 -3.32 -12.73
CA LEU A 56 -3.60 -4.72 -13.08
C LEU A 56 -3.12 -4.78 -14.53
N GLY A 57 -1.97 -5.42 -14.74
CA GLY A 57 -1.46 -5.72 -16.08
C GLY A 57 -1.67 -7.20 -16.43
N MET A 58 -2.13 -7.47 -17.64
CA MET A 58 -2.20 -8.81 -18.23
C MET A 58 -1.60 -8.80 -19.63
N ARG A 59 -1.11 -9.95 -20.09
CA ARG A 59 -0.68 -10.10 -21.49
C ARG A 59 -1.91 -10.23 -22.39
N ASP A 60 -1.85 -9.69 -23.60
CA ASP A 60 -2.94 -9.78 -24.58
C ASP A 60 -3.30 -11.25 -24.90
N SER A 61 -2.31 -12.14 -24.92
CA SER A 61 -2.51 -13.59 -25.11
C SER A 61 -3.33 -14.24 -23.99
N ASP A 62 -3.35 -13.64 -22.81
CA ASP A 62 -3.89 -14.23 -21.59
C ASP A 62 -5.31 -13.73 -21.29
N VAL A 63 -5.84 -12.82 -22.11
CA VAL A 63 -7.16 -12.19 -21.92
C VAL A 63 -8.27 -13.24 -21.88
N ALA A 64 -8.17 -14.30 -22.67
CA ALA A 64 -9.20 -15.33 -22.75
C ALA A 64 -9.09 -16.42 -21.66
N ILE A 65 -8.15 -16.30 -20.71
CA ILE A 65 -7.96 -17.31 -19.67
C ILE A 65 -9.06 -17.18 -18.60
N ASP A 66 -9.87 -18.23 -18.45
CA ASP A 66 -11.05 -18.23 -17.57
C ASP A 66 -10.75 -17.85 -16.12
N TYR A 67 -9.69 -18.40 -15.52
CA TYR A 67 -9.36 -18.09 -14.12
C TYR A 67 -8.91 -16.64 -13.93
N LEU A 68 -8.29 -16.02 -14.95
CA LEU A 68 -7.90 -14.61 -14.89
C LEU A 68 -9.14 -13.71 -14.97
N GLN A 69 -10.07 -14.04 -15.87
CA GLN A 69 -11.35 -13.33 -15.95
C GLN A 69 -12.14 -13.43 -14.65
N ALA A 70 -12.19 -14.62 -14.04
CA ALA A 70 -12.84 -14.83 -12.75
C ALA A 70 -12.17 -13.99 -11.63
N PHE A 71 -10.83 -13.98 -11.57
CA PHE A 71 -10.09 -13.16 -10.61
C PHE A 71 -10.39 -11.66 -10.76
N ILE A 72 -10.39 -11.15 -12.00
CA ILE A 72 -10.71 -9.74 -12.28
C ILE A 72 -12.15 -9.43 -11.88
N ALA A 73 -13.09 -10.33 -12.17
CA ALA A 73 -14.48 -10.17 -11.77
C ALA A 73 -14.60 -10.06 -10.24
N ILE A 74 -13.94 -10.94 -9.48
CA ILE A 74 -13.93 -10.87 -8.00
C ILE A 74 -13.35 -9.53 -7.52
N ALA A 75 -12.19 -9.14 -8.06
CA ALA A 75 -11.52 -7.90 -7.66
C ALA A 75 -12.36 -6.64 -7.94
N ARG A 76 -13.18 -6.63 -8.99
CA ARG A 76 -14.08 -5.51 -9.33
C ARG A 76 -15.30 -5.40 -8.40
N HIS A 77 -15.74 -6.50 -7.80
CA HIS A 77 -16.92 -6.54 -6.91
C HIS A 77 -16.55 -6.46 -5.43
N SER A 78 -15.25 -6.41 -5.12
CA SER A 78 -14.80 -6.29 -3.75
C SER A 78 -14.92 -4.82 -3.34
N ASP A 79 -15.79 -4.54 -2.37
CA ASP A 79 -15.86 -3.26 -1.69
C ASP A 79 -14.69 -3.19 -0.70
N TRP A 80 -13.61 -2.53 -1.08
CA TRP A 80 -12.44 -2.27 -0.23
C TRP A 80 -12.52 -0.87 0.37
#